data_AF-A0A2M6XXN5-F1
#
_entry.id   AF-A0A2M6XXN5-F1
#
_cell.length_a   1.000
_cell.length_b   1.000
_cell.length_c   1.000
_cell.angle_alpha   90.00
_cell.angle_beta   90.00
_cell.angle_gamma   90.00
#
_symmetry.space_group_name_H-M   'P 1'
#
loop_
_entity.id
_entity.type
_entity.pdbx_description
1 polymer ?
#
loop_
_entity_poly.entity_id
_entity_poly.type
_entity_poly.pdbx_seq_one_letter_code
_entity_poly.pdbx_strand_id
1 'polypeptide(L)'
;MNFLEKLFEGALWNSRFVILSAVIGSLLAGFAIFYLATVDVVYLFQHALHYADSSLTEEARKALHDSTVSHIVEVVDGYLLATVMLIFSLGLYELFISDIDQAHGSRA
;
A
#
# COMPACT_ATOMS: atom_id res chain seq x y z
N MET A 1 -7.02 44.54 -13.64
CA MET A 1 -6.52 43.31 -13.01
C MET A 1 -5.03 43.49 -12.79
N ASN A 2 -4.60 43.52 -11.53
CA ASN A 2 -3.23 43.82 -11.18
C ASN A 2 -2.31 42.64 -11.58
N PHE A 3 -1.10 42.92 -12.06
CA PHE A 3 -0.14 41.89 -12.48
C PHE A 3 0.14 40.85 -11.38
N LEU A 4 0.20 41.30 -10.13
CA LEU A 4 0.37 40.46 -8.94
C LEU A 4 -0.77 39.45 -8.74
N GLU A 5 -2.01 39.85 -9.01
CA GLU A 5 -3.20 39.01 -8.86
C GLU A 5 -3.17 37.85 -9.88
N LYS A 6 -2.88 38.15 -11.15
CA LYS A 6 -2.73 37.13 -12.20
C LYS A 6 -1.59 36.15 -11.92
N LEU A 7 -0.46 36.64 -11.38
CA LEU A 7 0.67 35.78 -11.02
C LEU A 7 0.31 34.86 -9.85
N PHE A 8 -0.35 35.40 -8.83
CA PHE A 8 -0.75 34.63 -7.65
C PHE A 8 -1.82 33.59 -7.99
N GLU A 9 -2.85 33.96 -8.75
CA GLU A 9 -3.87 33.03 -9.26
C GLU A 9 -3.27 31.94 -10.14
N GLY A 10 -2.33 32.29 -11.03
CA GLY A 10 -1.63 31.32 -11.88
C GLY A 10 -0.78 30.33 -11.08
N ALA A 11 -0.08 30.80 -10.05
CA ALA A 11 0.68 29.94 -9.14
C ALA A 11 -0.24 29.05 -8.31
N LEU A 12 -1.35 29.59 -7.80
CA LEU A 12 -2.34 28.83 -7.04
C LEU A 12 -3.00 27.75 -7.90
N TRP A 13 -3.33 28.06 -9.15
CA TRP A 13 -3.89 27.11 -10.11
C TRP A 13 -2.91 25.98 -10.47
N ASN A 14 -1.63 26.31 -10.63
CA ASN A 14 -0.59 25.33 -10.92
C ASN A 14 -0.18 24.49 -9.68
N SER A 15 -0.54 24.91 -8.47
CA SER A 15 -0.22 24.16 -7.24
C SER A 15 -0.83 22.75 -7.23
N ARG A 16 -1.91 22.52 -7.97
CA ARG A 16 -2.53 21.19 -8.16
C ARG A 16 -1.57 20.14 -8.70
N PHE A 17 -0.54 20.54 -9.46
CA PHE A 17 0.45 19.62 -10.01
C PHE A 17 1.35 18.99 -8.94
N VAL A 18 1.53 19.63 -7.78
CA VAL A 18 2.25 19.02 -6.64
C VAL A 18 1.56 17.74 -6.18
N ILE A 19 0.23 17.71 -6.24
CA ILE A 19 -0.57 16.57 -5.76
C ILE A 19 -0.34 15.34 -6.63
N LEU A 20 -0.06 15.51 -7.93
CA LEU A 20 0.31 14.38 -8.81
C LEU A 20 1.56 13.65 -8.32
N SER A 21 2.52 14.35 -7.70
CA SER A 21 3.70 13.68 -7.14
C SER A 21 3.33 12.81 -5.93
N ALA A 22 2.39 13.27 -5.08
CA ALA A 22 1.87 12.49 -3.97
C ALA A 22 1.03 11.29 -4.46
N VAL A 23 0.22 11.45 -5.50
CA VAL A 23 -0.55 10.36 -6.14
C VAL A 23 0.40 9.29 -6.68
N ILE A 24 1.36 9.67 -7.52
CA ILE A 24 2.29 8.71 -8.13
C ILE A 24 3.15 8.04 -7.04
N GLY A 25 3.64 8.82 -6.07
CA GLY A 25 4.45 8.29 -4.97
C GLY A 25 3.67 7.28 -4.11
N SER A 26 2.42 7.59 -3.77
CA SER A 26 1.57 6.69 -2.99
C SER A 26 1.18 5.43 -3.76
N LEU A 27 0.89 5.55 -5.05
CA LEU A 27 0.62 4.41 -5.93
C LEU A 27 1.82 3.45 -6.01
N LEU A 28 3.02 3.98 -6.29
CA LEU A 28 4.24 3.17 -6.40
C LEU A 28 4.62 2.54 -5.06
N ALA A 29 4.50 3.27 -3.96
CA ALA A 29 4.74 2.73 -2.62
C ALA A 29 3.75 1.60 -2.29
N GLY A 30 2.46 1.79 -2.59
CA GLY A 30 1.43 0.76 -2.43
C GLY A 30 1.77 -0.51 -3.20
N PHE A 31 2.14 -0.39 -4.48
CA PHE A 31 2.56 -1.56 -5.29
C PHE A 31 3.82 -2.23 -4.76
N ALA A 32 4.83 -1.45 -4.33
CA ALA A 32 6.06 -2.00 -3.77
C ALA A 32 5.79 -2.81 -2.50
N ILE A 33 4.98 -2.28 -1.59
CA ILE A 33 4.61 -2.97 -0.35
C ILE A 33 3.76 -4.21 -0.66
N PHE A 34 2.80 -4.12 -1.60
CA PHE A 34 2.03 -5.28 -2.07
C PHE A 34 2.94 -6.41 -2.57
N TYR A 35 3.95 -6.07 -3.38
CA TYR A 35 4.91 -7.03 -3.89
C TYR A 35 5.70 -7.68 -2.75
N LEU A 36 6.25 -6.89 -1.81
CA LEU A 36 6.99 -7.40 -0.65
C LEU A 36 6.12 -8.34 0.20
N ALA A 37 4.93 -7.89 0.61
CA ALA A 37 4.01 -8.69 1.41
C ALA A 37 3.61 -9.99 0.68
N THR A 38 3.45 -9.96 -0.64
CA THR A 38 3.15 -11.16 -1.44
C THR A 38 4.31 -12.16 -1.44
N VAL A 39 5.54 -11.68 -1.56
CA VAL A 39 6.73 -12.53 -1.46
C VAL A 39 6.86 -13.14 -0.06
N ASP A 40 6.60 -12.35 0.98
CA ASP A 40 6.66 -12.81 2.37
C ASP A 40 5.59 -13.87 2.68
N VAL A 41 4.39 -13.77 2.10
CA VAL A 41 3.38 -14.84 2.15
C VAL A 41 3.93 -16.16 1.64
N VAL A 42 4.63 -16.15 0.50
CA VAL A 42 5.16 -17.38 -0.11
C VAL A 42 6.16 -18.04 0.85
N TYR A 43 7.08 -17.25 1.42
CA TYR A 43 8.02 -17.75 2.42
C TYR A 43 7.35 -18.24 3.69
N LEU A 44 6.30 -17.55 4.15
CA LEU A 44 5.52 -17.94 5.32
C LEU A 44 4.88 -19.33 5.14
N PHE A 45 4.28 -19.58 3.98
CA PHE A 45 3.72 -20.90 3.68
C PHE A 45 4.78 -21.99 3.66
N GLN A 46 5.97 -21.72 3.12
CA GLN A 46 7.08 -22.67 3.13
C GLN A 46 7.50 -23.04 4.57
N HIS A 47 7.65 -22.06 5.46
CA HIS A 47 8.02 -22.31 6.86
C HIS A 47 6.89 -23.00 7.64
N ALA A 48 5.64 -22.64 7.41
CA ALA A 48 4.49 -23.25 8.07
C ALA A 48 4.36 -24.76 7.77
N LEU A 49 4.75 -25.20 6.57
CA LEU A 49 4.77 -26.63 6.22
C LEU A 49 5.74 -27.45 7.08
N HIS A 50 6.85 -26.84 7.53
CA HIS A 50 7.82 -27.50 8.42
C HIS A 50 7.32 -27.67 9.86
N TYR A 51 6.24 -26.99 10.26
CA TYR A 51 5.69 -27.08 11.61
C TYR A 51 5.13 -28.48 11.94
N ALA A 52 4.67 -29.22 10.93
CA ALA A 52 4.12 -30.56 11.07
C ALA A 52 5.19 -31.67 11.18
N ASP A 53 6.49 -31.32 11.18
CA ASP A 53 7.57 -32.30 11.30
C ASP A 53 7.56 -32.92 12.72
N SER A 54 7.43 -34.24 12.76
CA SER A 54 7.36 -35.03 13.98
C SER A 54 8.71 -35.17 14.69
N SER A 55 9.81 -34.77 14.04
CA SER A 55 11.17 -34.80 14.59
C SER A 55 11.55 -33.55 15.39
N LEU A 56 10.71 -32.52 15.42
CA LEU A 56 10.95 -31.27 16.16
C LEU A 56 10.84 -31.46 17.68
N THR A 57 11.81 -30.91 18.42
CA THR A 57 11.72 -30.78 19.89
C THR A 57 10.65 -29.76 20.28
N GLU A 58 10.17 -29.80 21.53
CA GLU A 58 9.13 -28.87 22.02
C GLU A 58 9.60 -27.42 21.96
N GLU A 59 10.87 -27.16 22.26
CA GLU A 59 11.48 -25.82 22.22
C GLU A 59 11.58 -25.31 20.78
N ALA A 60 11.99 -26.16 19.84
CA ALA A 60 12.07 -25.80 18.42
C ALA A 60 10.69 -25.54 17.83
N ARG A 61 9.67 -26.33 18.21
CA ARG A 61 8.28 -26.12 17.80
C ARG A 61 7.74 -24.79 18.33
N LYS A 62 8.03 -24.44 19.59
CA LYS A 62 7.62 -23.16 20.16
C LYS A 62 8.29 -21.97 19.44
N ALA A 63 9.60 -22.04 19.20
CA ALA A 63 10.31 -20.97 18.48
C ALA A 63 9.76 -20.78 17.06
N LEU A 64 9.47 -21.88 16.35
CA LEU A 64 8.87 -21.84 15.02
C LEU A 64 7.46 -21.25 15.05
N HIS A 65 6.64 -21.59 16.06
CA HIS A 65 5.32 -20.99 16.25
C HIS A 65 5.41 -19.47 16.44
N ASP A 66 6.23 -19.02 17.39
CA ASP A 66 6.36 -17.60 17.73
C ASP A 66 6.87 -16.78 16.51
N SER A 67 7.84 -17.31 15.76
CA SER A 67 8.35 -16.70 14.52
C SER A 67 7.29 -16.68 13.40
N THR A 68 6.55 -17.78 13.21
CA THR A 68 5.49 -17.85 12.19
C THR A 68 4.38 -16.84 12.49
N VAL A 69 3.96 -16.73 13.76
CA VAL A 69 2.95 -15.74 14.17
C VAL A 69 3.45 -14.32 13.91
N SER A 70 4.71 -14.02 14.22
CA SER A 70 5.31 -12.71 13.92
C SER A 70 5.28 -12.38 12.42
N HIS A 71 5.67 -13.32 11.57
CA HIS A 71 5.61 -13.13 10.11
C HIS A 71 4.18 -12.94 9.60
N ILE A 72 3.18 -13.63 10.19
CA ILE A 72 1.78 -13.43 9.81
C ILE A 72 1.37 -11.98 10.08
N VAL A 73 1.71 -11.43 11.26
CA VAL A 73 1.37 -10.05 11.62
C VAL A 73 2.03 -9.06 10.67
N GLU A 74 3.30 -9.26 10.33
CA GLU A 74 4.04 -8.42 9.39
C GLU A 74 3.40 -8.41 7.99
N VAL A 75 3.04 -9.58 7.47
CA VAL A 75 2.35 -9.68 6.17
C VAL A 75 0.98 -9.00 6.18
N VAL A 76 0.20 -9.20 7.25
CA VAL A 76 -1.12 -8.59 7.37
C VAL A 76 -1.01 -7.07 7.41
N ASP A 77 -0.08 -6.53 8.21
CA ASP A 77 0.19 -5.10 8.25
C ASP A 77 0.65 -4.56 6.89
N GLY A 78 1.53 -5.28 6.20
CA GLY A 78 1.98 -4.94 4.85
C GLY A 78 0.82 -4.78 3.86
N TYR A 79 -0.13 -5.72 3.82
CA TYR A 79 -1.31 -5.60 2.95
C TYR A 79 -2.24 -4.47 3.34
N LEU A 80 -2.43 -4.22 4.65
CA LEU A 80 -3.24 -3.10 5.13
C LEU A 80 -2.62 -1.77 4.72
N LEU A 81 -1.31 -1.60 4.96
CA LEU A 81 -0.57 -0.41 4.57
C LEU A 81 -0.62 -0.20 3.05
N ALA A 82 -0.36 -1.26 2.27
CA ALA A 82 -0.41 -1.19 0.81
C ALA A 82 -1.80 -0.76 0.29
N THR A 83 -2.86 -1.33 0.87
CA THR A 83 -4.24 -0.98 0.54
C THR A 83 -4.56 0.47 0.89
N VAL A 84 -4.16 0.93 2.07
CA VAL A 84 -4.32 2.32 2.49
C VAL A 84 -3.58 3.26 1.54
N MET A 85 -2.37 2.91 1.11
CA MET A 85 -1.61 3.71 0.14
C MET A 85 -2.32 3.81 -1.22
N LEU A 86 -2.93 2.72 -1.70
CA LEU A 86 -3.71 2.73 -2.94
C LEU A 86 -4.98 3.58 -2.83
N ILE A 87 -5.74 3.42 -1.73
CA ILE A 87 -6.93 4.24 -1.46
C ILE A 87 -6.54 5.72 -1.36
N PHE A 88 -5.44 6.03 -0.69
CA PHE A 88 -4.94 7.39 -0.55
C PHE A 88 -4.53 7.99 -1.90
N SER A 89 -3.83 7.23 -2.74
CA SER A 89 -3.48 7.65 -4.11
C SER A 89 -4.72 8.00 -4.93
N LEU A 90 -5.71 7.10 -4.97
CA LEU A 90 -6.93 7.28 -5.74
C LEU A 90 -7.76 8.44 -5.18
N GLY A 91 -7.90 8.53 -3.86
CA GLY A 91 -8.63 9.61 -3.19
C GLY A 91 -8.00 10.99 -3.41
N LEU A 92 -6.67 11.10 -3.39
CA LEU A 92 -5.98 12.35 -3.73
C LEU A 92 -6.21 12.74 -5.19
N TYR A 93 -6.22 11.77 -6.11
CA TYR A 93 -6.47 12.05 -7.52
C TYR A 93 -7.91 12.52 -7.75
N GLU A 94 -8.91 11.81 -7.21
CA GLU A 94 -10.32 12.20 -7.34
C GLU A 94 -10.61 13.56 -6.70
N LEU A 95 -10.10 13.80 -5.49
CA LEU A 95 -10.42 15.03 -4.76
C LEU A 95 -9.82 16.29 -5.39
N PHE A 96 -8.67 16.18 -6.04
CA PHE A 96 -7.89 17.36 -6.44
C PHE A 96 -7.56 17.46 -7.94
N ILE A 97 -7.69 16.38 -8.71
CA ILE A 97 -7.36 16.36 -10.13
C ILE A 97 -8.61 16.20 -10.98
N SER A 98 -9.31 15.07 -10.88
CA SER A 98 -10.47 14.74 -11.70
C SER A 98 -11.17 13.49 -11.17
N ASP A 99 -12.48 13.42 -11.35
CA ASP A 99 -13.24 12.19 -11.17
C ASP A 99 -12.72 11.09 -12.12
N ILE A 100 -12.72 9.85 -11.64
CA ILE A 100 -12.31 8.68 -12.42
C ILE A 100 -13.55 8.04 -13.04
N ASP A 101 -13.82 8.32 -14.32
CA ASP A 101 -15.01 7.81 -15.04
C ASP A 101 -15.15 6.27 -14.97
N GLN A 102 -14.03 5.55 -14.96
CA GLN A 102 -14.01 4.07 -14.85
C GLN A 102 -14.47 3.55 -13.48
N ALA A 103 -14.28 4.32 -12.40
CA ALA A 103 -14.76 3.96 -11.07
C ALA A 103 -16.29 4.07 -10.96
N HIS A 104 -16.91 4.95 -11.76
CA HIS A 104 -18.36 5.13 -11.79
C HIS A 104 -19.08 4.10 -12.66
N GLY A 105 -18.41 3.58 -13.70
CA GLY A 105 -18.96 2.57 -14.61
C GLY A 105 -19.00 1.13 -14.06
N SER A 106 -18.33 0.83 -12.94
CA SER A 106 -18.25 -0.52 -12.38
C SER A 106 -19.33 -0.85 -11.34
N ARG A 107 -20.32 0.04 -11.13
CA ARG A 107 -21.56 -0.30 -10.42
C ARG A 107 -22.53 -0.98 -11.39
N ALA A 108 -22.25 -2.24 -11.72
CA ALA A 108 -23.20 -3.15 -12.36
C ALA A 108 -23.61 -4.23 -11.34
#